data_AF-A0A2V7UQF3-F1
#
_entry.id   AF-A0A2V7UQF3-F1
#
_cell.length_a   1.000
_cell.length_b   1.000
_cell.length_c   1.000
_cell.angle_alpha   90.00
_cell.angle_beta   90.00
_cell.angle_gamma   90.00
#
_symmetry.space_group_name_H-M   'P 1'
#
loop_
_entity.id
_entity.type
_entity.pdbx_description
1 polymer ?
#
loop_
_entity_poly.entity_id
_entity_poly.type
_entity_poly.pdbx_seq_one_letter_code
_entity_poly.pdbx_strand_id
1 'polypeptide(L)'
;METPLVLLLQIALWMAVDGVVRGERVSPVLLAAVVALSVLARADGFVLPALAVAYLAAAGRGREGLAAGAALGACLAGLVLWRLAYYGHPLPNTYYVKVSGPPGERLLEGGLQLLSIVLHGGLLPHLSALLLAAAASLARPAEGGRPRLPVEAVLGVGWLACWLYVGGDVFAERMLLLLFPIGLRLLLDPSLFRLSSRSLAVVAAGTAVFQALPLAIDTRFGYTLDRYDRWVTLGRYLAQPRYAGRLLAADAAGKVPFCSGLRTVDMLGLNDEHIAHRPAQFFEAGHNKYDPDYVLVRQPDLIADWIDPRLDLRFGLPREKYSAAGYRLDALVFTRKHPPDGRALIEVGEAASAGELEVLIRRGYRYALLSRRVDGTRAP
;
A
#
# COMPACT_ATOMS: atom_id res chain seq x y z
N MET A 1 -3.94 -3.58 11.82
CA MET A 1 -3.66 -2.73 13.00
C MET A 1 -3.42 -1.27 12.60
N GLU A 2 -2.63 -1.00 11.55
CA GLU A 2 -2.31 0.38 11.11
C GLU A 2 -3.50 1.17 10.55
N THR A 3 -4.30 0.60 9.63
CA THR A 3 -5.36 1.35 8.92
C THR A 3 -6.43 1.98 9.83
N PRO A 4 -7.00 1.27 10.83
CA PRO A 4 -7.99 1.89 11.73
C PRO A 4 -7.41 3.01 12.59
N LEU A 5 -6.17 2.86 13.09
CA LEU A 5 -5.48 3.91 13.85
C LEU A 5 -5.31 5.18 13.01
N VAL A 6 -4.90 5.01 11.75
CA VAL A 6 -4.65 6.14 10.84
C VAL A 6 -5.97 6.84 10.52
N LEU A 7 -7.03 6.09 10.20
CA LEU A 7 -8.35 6.68 9.98
C LEU A 7 -8.82 7.49 11.20
N LEU A 8 -8.62 6.95 12.42
CA LEU A 8 -8.96 7.66 13.65
C LEU A 8 -8.18 8.98 13.78
N LEU A 9 -6.88 8.97 13.52
CA LEU A 9 -6.04 10.18 13.54
C LEU A 9 -6.47 11.20 12.47
N GLN A 10 -6.83 10.74 11.27
CA GLN A 10 -7.33 11.59 10.19
C GLN A 10 -8.67 12.25 10.54
N ILE A 11 -9.60 11.49 11.15
CA ILE A 11 -10.88 12.02 11.64
C ILE A 11 -10.65 12.99 12.80
N ALA A 12 -9.80 12.65 13.77
CA ALA A 12 -9.49 13.51 14.90
C ALA A 12 -8.88 14.84 14.45
N LEU A 13 -7.98 14.80 13.46
CA LEU A 13 -7.40 16.00 12.85
C LEU A 13 -8.49 16.85 12.18
N TRP A 14 -9.33 16.22 11.35
CA TRP A 14 -10.44 16.91 10.68
C TRP A 14 -11.38 17.59 11.68
N MET A 15 -11.85 16.86 12.71
CA MET A 15 -12.74 17.40 13.74
C MET A 15 -12.09 18.54 14.53
N ALA A 16 -10.81 18.42 14.88
CA ALA A 16 -10.09 19.48 15.59
C ALA A 16 -9.99 20.75 14.73
N VAL A 17 -9.68 20.63 13.44
CA VAL A 17 -9.58 21.77 12.53
C VAL A 17 -10.95 22.42 12.29
N ASP A 18 -12.00 21.63 12.07
CA ASP A 18 -13.38 22.12 11.94
C ASP A 18 -13.84 22.89 13.19
N GLY A 19 -13.60 22.33 14.38
CA GLY A 19 -13.90 22.98 15.66
C GLY A 19 -13.20 24.33 15.83
N VAL A 20 -11.89 24.41 15.54
CA VAL A 20 -11.12 25.67 15.58
C VAL A 20 -11.72 26.72 14.63
N VAL A 21 -12.13 26.31 13.44
CA VAL A 21 -12.70 27.22 12.43
C VAL A 21 -14.05 27.74 12.89
N ARG A 22 -14.90 26.88 13.48
CA ARG A 22 -16.19 27.23 14.08
C ARG A 22 -16.08 28.06 15.36
N GLY A 23 -14.87 28.24 15.90
CA GLY A 23 -14.62 29.01 17.11
C GLY A 23 -14.83 28.20 18.40
N GLU A 24 -14.86 26.88 18.30
CA GLU A 24 -14.87 25.98 19.45
C GLU A 24 -13.51 26.02 20.16
N ARG A 25 -13.51 25.76 21.47
CA ARG A 25 -12.27 25.70 22.26
C ARG A 25 -11.57 24.36 22.05
N VAL A 26 -10.68 24.31 21.06
CA VAL A 26 -9.76 23.18 20.86
C VAL A 26 -8.42 23.50 21.49
N SER A 27 -7.90 22.60 22.33
CA SER A 27 -6.57 22.77 22.93
C SER A 27 -5.49 22.74 21.84
N PRO A 28 -4.61 23.76 21.74
CA PRO A 28 -3.48 23.73 20.80
C PRO A 28 -2.54 22.54 21.03
N VAL A 29 -2.45 22.06 22.29
CA VAL A 29 -1.66 20.87 22.66
C VAL A 29 -2.28 19.61 22.07
N LEU A 30 -3.61 19.48 22.10
CA LEU A 30 -4.31 18.34 21.50
C LEU A 30 -4.11 18.34 19.99
N LEU A 31 -4.28 19.49 19.33
CA LEU A 31 -4.06 19.61 17.88
C LEU A 31 -2.61 19.25 17.50
N ALA A 32 -1.63 19.76 18.24
CA ALA A 32 -0.21 19.43 18.05
C ALA A 32 0.06 17.93 18.27
N ALA A 33 -0.55 17.30 19.28
CA ALA A 33 -0.39 15.88 19.55
C ALA A 33 -0.99 15.03 18.42
N VAL A 34 -2.19 15.35 17.92
CA VAL A 34 -2.81 14.66 16.78
C VAL A 34 -1.95 14.77 15.53
N VAL A 35 -1.40 15.97 15.26
CA VAL A 35 -0.45 16.18 14.15
C VAL A 35 0.80 15.32 14.31
N ALA A 36 1.43 15.34 15.48
CA ALA A 36 2.63 14.54 15.76
C ALA A 36 2.38 13.04 15.59
N LEU A 37 1.29 12.53 16.18
CA LEU A 37 0.89 11.12 16.05
C LEU A 37 0.57 10.74 14.60
N SER A 38 -0.05 11.64 13.83
CA SER A 38 -0.30 11.39 12.39
C SER A 38 1.00 11.19 11.63
N VAL A 39 1.98 12.08 11.84
CA VAL A 39 3.31 12.01 11.20
C VAL A 39 4.09 10.77 11.62
N LEU A 40 4.01 10.36 12.89
CA LEU A 40 4.73 9.19 13.40
C LEU A 40 4.06 7.86 13.05
N ALA A 41 2.74 7.84 12.85
CA ALA A 41 2.00 6.62 12.56
C ALA A 41 2.31 6.07 11.15
N ARG A 42 2.64 6.94 10.19
CA ARG A 42 2.85 6.57 8.78
C ARG A 42 3.80 7.50 8.03
N ALA A 43 4.45 6.95 6.99
CA ALA A 43 5.36 7.72 6.12
C ALA A 43 4.69 8.89 5.37
N ASP A 44 3.41 8.76 5.02
CA ASP A 44 2.56 9.77 4.35
C ASP A 44 1.66 10.54 5.35
N GLY A 45 1.79 10.27 6.65
CA GLY A 45 0.93 10.81 7.70
C GLY A 45 1.05 12.33 7.91
N PHE A 46 1.99 12.98 7.24
CA PHE A 46 2.19 14.42 7.25
C PHE A 46 1.30 15.18 6.25
N VAL A 47 0.73 14.51 5.24
CA VAL A 47 0.03 15.16 4.13
C VAL A 47 -1.22 15.91 4.63
N LEU A 48 -2.10 15.26 5.39
CA LEU A 48 -3.29 15.92 5.93
C LEU A 48 -2.95 17.00 6.97
N PRO A 49 -2.01 16.78 7.93
CA PRO A 49 -1.52 17.87 8.77
C PRO A 49 -1.03 19.09 8.01
N ALA A 50 -0.30 18.90 6.90
CA ALA A 50 0.17 20.01 6.08
C ALA A 50 -0.99 20.80 5.45
N LEU A 51 -2.00 20.09 4.92
CA LEU A 51 -3.23 20.71 4.40
C LEU A 51 -4.01 21.43 5.50
N ALA A 52 -4.11 20.85 6.69
CA ALA A 52 -4.77 21.45 7.84
C ALA A 52 -4.08 22.74 8.30
N VAL A 53 -2.74 22.76 8.36
CA VAL A 53 -1.96 23.96 8.71
C VAL A 53 -2.20 25.07 7.68
N ALA A 54 -2.12 24.74 6.39
CA ALA A 54 -2.41 25.69 5.31
C ALA A 54 -3.84 26.24 5.39
N TYR A 55 -4.81 25.37 5.70
CA TYR A 55 -6.21 25.75 5.86
C TYR A 55 -6.44 26.68 7.06
N LEU A 56 -5.85 26.37 8.22
CA LEU A 56 -5.94 27.22 9.41
C LEU A 56 -5.31 28.60 9.18
N ALA A 57 -4.19 28.66 8.47
CA ALA A 57 -3.58 29.93 8.07
C ALA A 57 -4.51 30.73 7.15
N ALA A 58 -5.10 30.11 6.13
CA ALA A 58 -6.08 30.74 5.24
C ALA A 58 -7.37 31.17 5.95
N ALA A 59 -7.74 30.50 7.05
CA ALA A 59 -8.89 30.83 7.87
C ALA A 59 -8.61 31.91 8.94
N GLY A 60 -7.41 32.50 8.96
CA GLY A 60 -7.04 33.51 9.96
C GLY A 60 -6.85 32.95 11.38
N ARG A 61 -6.65 31.63 11.52
CA ARG A 61 -6.43 30.92 12.80
C ARG A 61 -4.94 30.72 13.05
N GLY A 62 -4.20 31.83 13.06
CA GLY A 62 -2.73 31.82 13.05
C GLY A 62 -2.10 31.17 14.29
N ARG A 63 -2.71 31.28 15.47
CA ARG A 63 -2.18 30.68 16.71
C ARG A 63 -2.24 29.15 16.67
N GLU A 64 -3.39 28.60 16.32
CA GLU A 64 -3.60 27.16 16.19
C GLU A 64 -2.82 26.60 14.99
N GLY A 65 -2.81 27.34 13.88
CA GLY A 65 -1.99 27.01 12.70
C GLY A 65 -0.50 26.98 13.02
N LEU A 66 0.01 27.90 13.84
CA LEU A 66 1.41 27.92 14.29
C LEU A 66 1.72 26.73 15.20
N ALA A 67 0.83 26.38 16.14
CA ALA A 67 1.04 25.21 17.01
C ALA A 67 1.06 23.91 16.21
N ALA A 68 0.10 23.72 15.30
CA ALA A 68 0.06 22.57 14.40
C ALA A 68 1.28 22.54 13.45
N GLY A 69 1.66 23.69 12.89
CA GLY A 69 2.81 23.83 12.00
C GLY A 69 4.14 23.56 12.70
N ALA A 70 4.31 24.02 13.94
CA ALA A 70 5.48 23.73 14.76
C ALA A 70 5.59 22.24 15.08
N ALA A 71 4.48 21.59 15.46
CA ALA A 71 4.45 20.16 15.71
C ALA A 71 4.78 19.34 14.45
N LEU A 72 4.19 19.72 13.31
CA LEU A 72 4.47 19.13 12.00
C LEU A 72 5.95 19.26 11.63
N GLY A 73 6.49 20.49 11.71
CA GLY A 73 7.87 20.79 11.38
C GLY A 73 8.86 20.07 12.28
N ALA A 74 8.64 20.07 13.60
CA ALA A 74 9.50 19.38 14.56
C ALA A 74 9.51 17.86 14.34
N CYS A 75 8.33 17.24 14.12
CA CYS A 75 8.23 15.80 13.89
C CYS A 75 8.88 15.40 12.56
N LEU A 76 8.61 16.14 11.48
CA LEU A 76 9.22 15.88 10.18
C LEU A 76 10.73 16.08 10.21
N ALA A 77 11.22 17.16 10.82
CA ALA A 77 12.65 17.40 10.97
C ALA A 77 13.31 16.28 11.77
N GLY A 78 12.73 15.89 12.91
CA GLY A 78 13.22 14.79 13.73
C GLY A 78 13.28 13.47 12.96
N LEU A 79 12.22 13.12 12.24
CA LEU A 79 12.18 11.92 11.41
C LEU A 79 13.20 11.95 10.27
N VAL A 80 13.31 13.06 9.56
CA VAL A 80 14.26 13.20 8.44
C VAL A 80 15.70 13.15 8.95
N LEU A 81 16.02 13.85 10.04
CA LEU A 81 17.35 13.80 10.65
C LEU A 81 17.70 12.40 11.13
N TRP A 82 16.76 11.70 11.77
CA TRP A 82 16.97 10.30 12.17
C TRP A 82 17.18 9.39 10.95
N ARG A 83 16.38 9.54 9.90
CA ARG A 83 16.52 8.75 8.66
C ARG A 83 17.86 9.02 7.95
N LEU A 84 18.30 10.27 7.90
CA LEU A 84 19.62 10.60 7.36
C LEU A 84 20.73 9.99 8.20
N ALA A 85 20.63 10.03 9.53
CA ALA A 85 21.63 9.45 10.43
C ALA A 85 21.66 7.91 10.37
N TYR A 86 20.51 7.26 10.17
CA TYR A 86 20.40 5.79 10.23
C TYR A 86 20.47 5.12 8.85
N TYR A 87 19.75 5.65 7.86
CA TYR A 87 19.66 5.10 6.49
C TYR A 87 20.52 5.85 5.46
N GLY A 88 20.99 7.07 5.76
CA GLY A 88 21.67 7.91 4.77
C GLY A 88 20.74 8.66 3.80
N HIS A 89 19.42 8.43 3.88
CA HIS A 89 18.42 9.00 2.96
C HIS A 89 17.29 9.70 3.73
N PRO A 90 16.68 10.77 3.17
CA PRO A 90 15.60 11.50 3.84
C PRO A 90 14.27 10.73 3.89
N LEU A 91 14.07 9.79 2.97
CA LEU A 91 12.86 8.97 2.84
C LEU A 91 13.23 7.48 2.92
N PRO A 92 12.30 6.60 3.32
CA PRO A 92 12.57 5.16 3.36
C PRO A 92 12.57 4.54 1.96
N ASN A 93 13.25 3.40 1.79
CA ASN A 93 13.27 2.62 0.54
C ASN A 93 11.87 2.34 -0.03
N THR A 94 10.89 2.08 0.83
CA THR A 94 9.49 1.85 0.42
C THR A 94 8.88 3.04 -0.35
N TYR A 95 9.30 4.28 -0.06
CA TYR A 95 8.93 5.44 -0.86
C TYR A 95 9.60 5.39 -2.23
N TYR A 96 10.93 5.22 -2.27
CA TYR A 96 11.70 5.21 -3.52
C TYR A 96 11.30 4.08 -4.47
N VAL A 97 10.82 2.95 -3.95
CA VAL A 97 10.26 1.86 -4.75
C VAL A 97 8.84 2.21 -5.23
N LYS A 98 7.93 2.58 -4.31
CA LYS A 98 6.50 2.72 -4.66
C LYS A 98 6.15 3.98 -5.43
N VAL A 99 6.83 5.08 -5.12
CA VAL A 99 6.61 6.40 -5.73
C VAL A 99 7.66 6.59 -6.82
N SER A 100 7.62 5.72 -7.83
CA SER A 100 8.59 5.70 -8.92
C SER A 100 7.94 5.30 -10.24
N GLY A 101 8.65 5.52 -11.35
CA GLY A 101 8.15 5.29 -12.70
C GLY A 101 7.47 6.55 -13.29
N PRO A 102 7.02 6.47 -14.56
CA PRO A 102 6.46 7.62 -15.27
C PRO A 102 5.20 8.18 -14.57
N PRO A 103 5.12 9.49 -14.28
CA PRO A 103 3.96 10.08 -13.63
C PRO A 103 2.63 9.86 -14.37
N GLY A 104 2.65 9.82 -15.71
CA GLY A 104 1.46 9.59 -16.53
C GLY A 104 0.86 8.19 -16.31
N GLU A 105 1.70 7.15 -16.28
CA GLU A 105 1.27 5.78 -16.01
C GLU A 105 0.70 5.64 -14.59
N ARG A 106 1.33 6.32 -13.61
CA ARG A 106 0.84 6.36 -12.22
C ARG A 106 -0.55 6.95 -12.11
N LEU A 107 -0.77 8.11 -12.74
CA LEU A 107 -2.08 8.75 -12.74
C LEU A 107 -3.13 7.91 -13.46
N LEU A 108 -2.76 7.25 -14.56
CA LEU A 108 -3.65 6.36 -15.31
C LEU A 108 -4.06 5.16 -14.45
N GLU A 109 -3.11 4.42 -13.90
CA GLU A 109 -3.37 3.26 -13.03
C GLU A 109 -4.18 3.66 -11.78
N GLY A 110 -3.80 4.76 -11.13
CA GLY A 110 -4.55 5.31 -10.01
C GLY A 110 -5.99 5.68 -10.40
N GLY A 111 -6.19 6.27 -11.57
CA GLY A 111 -7.51 6.62 -12.10
C GLY A 111 -8.38 5.40 -12.42
N LEU A 112 -7.80 4.38 -13.07
CA LEU A 112 -8.48 3.11 -13.36
C LEU A 112 -8.87 2.39 -12.06
N GLN A 113 -7.97 2.37 -11.08
CA GLN A 113 -8.25 1.80 -9.77
C GLN A 113 -9.32 2.59 -9.03
N LEU A 114 -9.29 3.93 -9.08
CA LEU A 114 -10.33 4.79 -8.50
C LEU A 114 -11.69 4.48 -9.12
N LEU A 115 -11.78 4.36 -10.44
CA LEU A 115 -13.01 3.99 -11.14
C LEU A 115 -13.54 2.64 -10.65
N SER A 116 -12.66 1.65 -10.51
CA SER A 116 -13.02 0.34 -9.96
C SER A 116 -13.58 0.45 -8.52
N ILE A 117 -12.93 1.22 -7.64
CA ILE A 117 -13.35 1.43 -6.25
C ILE A 117 -14.68 2.20 -6.19
N VAL A 118 -14.89 3.19 -7.05
CA VAL A 118 -16.13 3.95 -7.14
C VAL A 118 -17.30 3.04 -7.51
N LEU A 119 -17.10 2.14 -8.47
CA LEU A 119 -18.15 1.26 -8.99
C LEU A 119 -18.42 0.05 -8.07
N HIS A 120 -17.40 -0.50 -7.40
CA HIS A 120 -17.52 -1.78 -6.68
C HIS A 120 -17.26 -1.68 -5.17
N GLY A 121 -16.68 -0.58 -4.69
CA GLY A 121 -16.24 -0.39 -3.30
C GLY A 121 -17.11 0.56 -2.47
N GLY A 122 -18.29 0.96 -2.96
CA GLY A 122 -19.23 1.83 -2.23
C GLY A 122 -18.83 3.31 -2.14
N LEU A 123 -17.74 3.71 -2.80
CA LEU A 123 -17.20 5.08 -2.70
C LEU A 123 -18.02 6.12 -3.49
N LEU A 124 -18.83 5.70 -4.47
CA LEU A 124 -19.57 6.61 -5.37
C LEU A 124 -20.35 7.74 -4.67
N PRO A 125 -21.29 7.48 -3.74
CA PRO A 125 -22.07 8.55 -3.11
C PRO A 125 -21.18 9.53 -2.33
N HIS A 126 -20.13 9.02 -1.68
CA HIS A 126 -19.21 9.81 -0.86
C HIS A 126 -18.31 10.72 -1.70
N LEU A 127 -17.73 10.18 -2.78
CA LEU A 127 -16.93 10.95 -3.71
C LEU A 127 -17.79 11.97 -4.48
N SER A 128 -19.00 11.60 -4.88
CA SER A 128 -19.92 12.52 -5.56
C SER A 128 -20.25 13.71 -4.66
N ALA A 129 -20.56 13.47 -3.39
CA ALA A 129 -20.81 14.53 -2.42
C ALA A 129 -19.60 15.45 -2.22
N LEU A 130 -18.40 14.88 -2.13
CA LEU A 130 -17.15 15.63 -2.02
C LEU A 130 -16.92 16.55 -3.23
N LEU A 131 -17.05 16.02 -4.45
CA LEU A 131 -16.82 16.77 -5.68
C LEU A 131 -17.89 17.85 -5.89
N LEU A 132 -19.16 17.55 -5.60
CA LEU A 132 -20.25 18.53 -5.68
C LEU A 132 -20.09 19.63 -4.64
N ALA A 133 -19.69 19.30 -3.41
CA ALA A 133 -19.42 20.29 -2.36
C ALA A 133 -18.27 21.21 -2.76
N ALA A 134 -17.19 20.67 -3.30
CA ALA A 134 -16.06 21.45 -3.81
C ALA A 134 -16.48 22.37 -4.97
N ALA A 135 -17.22 21.84 -5.96
CA ALA A 135 -17.70 22.61 -7.10
C ALA A 135 -18.67 23.74 -6.70
N ALA A 136 -19.66 23.44 -5.84
CA ALA A 136 -20.62 24.42 -5.34
C ALA A 136 -19.93 25.53 -4.53
N SER A 137 -18.89 25.20 -3.77
CA SER A 137 -18.11 26.15 -2.98
C SER A 137 -17.25 27.07 -3.87
N LEU A 138 -16.69 26.54 -4.97
CA LEU A 138 -15.93 27.33 -5.95
C LEU A 138 -16.81 28.25 -6.80
N ALA A 139 -18.07 27.89 -7.03
CA ALA A 139 -19.04 28.68 -7.78
C ALA A 139 -19.59 29.89 -6.98
N ARG A 140 -19.47 29.88 -5.66
CA ARG A 140 -19.91 30.99 -4.79
C ARG A 140 -18.87 32.13 -4.81
N PRO A 141 -19.30 33.40 -4.78
CA PRO A 141 -18.37 34.53 -4.61
C PRO A 141 -17.53 34.37 -3.35
N ALA A 142 -16.28 34.86 -3.35
CA ALA A 142 -15.53 34.97 -2.11
C ALA A 142 -16.28 35.91 -1.15
N GLU A 143 -16.76 35.37 -0.03
CA GLU A 143 -17.14 36.17 1.12
C GLU A 143 -15.91 36.41 2.00
N GLY A 144 -15.69 37.67 2.38
CA GLY A 144 -14.41 38.14 2.93
C GLY A 144 -13.91 37.36 4.16
N GLY A 145 -12.64 36.97 4.12
CA GLY A 145 -11.87 36.46 5.27
C GLY A 145 -12.03 34.98 5.61
N ARG A 146 -12.90 34.21 4.94
CA ARG A 146 -13.06 32.77 5.15
C ARG A 146 -12.58 31.95 3.94
N PRO A 147 -12.02 30.74 4.14
CA PRO A 147 -11.69 29.85 3.03
C PRO A 147 -12.95 29.55 2.21
N ARG A 148 -12.84 29.60 0.87
CA ARG A 148 -13.97 29.30 -0.02
C ARG A 148 -14.43 27.85 0.10
N LEU A 149 -13.49 26.93 0.25
CA LEU A 149 -13.75 25.49 0.35
C LEU A 149 -13.95 25.12 1.83
N PRO A 150 -14.92 24.25 2.16
CA PRO A 150 -15.00 23.66 3.49
C PRO A 150 -13.78 22.77 3.76
N VAL A 151 -13.44 22.57 5.04
CA VAL A 151 -12.28 21.79 5.46
C VAL A 151 -12.33 20.37 4.90
N GLU A 152 -13.52 19.78 4.86
CA GLU A 152 -13.84 18.48 4.26
C GLU A 152 -13.37 18.39 2.80
N ALA A 153 -13.66 19.42 2.01
CA ALA A 153 -13.29 19.47 0.60
C ALA A 153 -11.77 19.56 0.44
N VAL A 154 -11.10 20.39 1.25
CA VAL A 154 -9.64 20.56 1.20
C VAL A 154 -8.93 19.26 1.59
N LEU A 155 -9.31 18.65 2.71
CA LEU A 155 -8.69 17.40 3.18
C LEU A 155 -9.03 16.23 2.26
N GLY A 156 -10.30 16.09 1.86
CA GLY A 156 -10.76 14.99 1.01
C GLY A 156 -10.15 15.04 -0.40
N VAL A 157 -10.23 16.19 -1.08
CA VAL A 157 -9.66 16.34 -2.43
C VAL A 157 -8.14 16.31 -2.39
N GLY A 158 -7.51 16.94 -1.41
CA GLY A 158 -6.05 16.91 -1.26
C GLY A 158 -5.52 15.50 -1.00
N TRP A 159 -6.22 14.71 -0.18
CA TRP A 159 -5.86 13.31 0.05
C TRP A 159 -6.09 12.43 -1.18
N LEU A 160 -7.20 12.61 -1.89
CA LEU A 160 -7.46 11.93 -3.14
C LEU A 160 -6.39 12.25 -4.19
N ALA A 161 -5.98 13.52 -4.30
CA ALA A 161 -4.91 13.95 -5.18
C ALA A 161 -3.57 13.31 -4.82
N CYS A 162 -3.24 13.20 -3.52
CA CYS A 162 -2.05 12.49 -3.05
C CYS A 162 -2.09 11.01 -3.43
N TRP A 163 -3.23 10.34 -3.23
CA TRP A 163 -3.40 8.92 -3.56
C TRP A 163 -3.31 8.66 -5.08
N LEU A 164 -3.92 9.52 -5.89
CA LEU A 164 -3.80 9.48 -7.35
C LEU A 164 -2.36 9.76 -7.80
N TYR A 165 -1.71 10.76 -7.20
CA TYR A 165 -0.31 11.04 -7.44
C TYR A 165 0.53 9.80 -7.16
N VAL A 166 0.31 9.08 -6.05
CA VAL A 166 1.05 7.86 -5.71
C VAL A 166 0.90 6.78 -6.78
N GLY A 167 -0.29 6.67 -7.38
CA GLY A 167 -0.64 5.66 -8.39
C GLY A 167 -1.48 4.51 -7.83
N GLY A 168 -2.24 4.76 -6.76
CA GLY A 168 -3.11 3.77 -6.13
C GLY A 168 -2.46 2.97 -4.99
N ASP A 169 -3.12 1.89 -4.57
CA ASP A 169 -2.65 0.97 -3.54
C ASP A 169 -3.03 -0.49 -3.86
N VAL A 170 -2.13 -1.43 -3.57
CA VAL A 170 -2.36 -2.86 -3.84
C VAL A 170 -3.52 -3.47 -3.01
N PHE A 171 -3.92 -2.82 -1.93
CA PHE A 171 -5.08 -3.18 -1.11
C PHE A 171 -6.27 -2.22 -1.34
N ALA A 172 -6.37 -1.65 -2.54
CA ALA A 172 -7.51 -0.88 -3.02
C ALA A 172 -7.88 0.33 -2.13
N GLU A 173 -9.11 0.38 -1.62
CA GLU A 173 -9.73 1.54 -1.00
C GLU A 173 -9.23 1.84 0.42
N ARG A 174 -8.37 1.01 1.01
CA ARG A 174 -7.96 1.14 2.42
C ARG A 174 -7.33 2.50 2.76
N MET A 175 -6.76 3.19 1.79
CA MET A 175 -6.20 4.53 1.96
C MET A 175 -7.28 5.61 1.82
N LEU A 176 -8.37 5.35 1.11
CA LEU A 176 -9.45 6.29 0.84
C LEU A 176 -10.56 6.27 1.90
N LEU A 177 -10.37 5.54 3.00
CA LEU A 177 -11.40 5.37 4.04
C LEU A 177 -11.86 6.70 4.66
N LEU A 178 -11.02 7.74 4.69
CA LEU A 178 -11.39 9.08 5.16
C LEU A 178 -12.51 9.71 4.32
N LEU A 179 -12.61 9.35 3.04
CA LEU A 179 -13.60 9.93 2.13
C LEU A 179 -15.03 9.51 2.49
N PHE A 180 -15.22 8.36 3.15
CA PHE A 180 -16.53 7.88 3.57
C PHE A 180 -17.18 8.78 4.64
N PRO A 181 -16.57 9.02 5.83
CA PRO A 181 -17.16 9.91 6.82
C PRO A 181 -17.23 11.36 6.33
N ILE A 182 -16.27 11.83 5.53
CA ILE A 182 -16.33 13.16 4.89
C ILE A 182 -17.55 13.25 3.96
N GLY A 183 -17.70 12.29 3.04
CA GLY A 183 -18.81 12.28 2.08
C GLY A 183 -20.17 12.20 2.78
N LEU A 184 -20.28 11.39 3.84
CA LEU A 184 -21.51 11.29 4.63
C LEU A 184 -21.85 12.62 5.32
N ARG A 185 -20.87 13.28 5.94
CA ARG A 185 -21.06 14.60 6.57
C ARG A 185 -21.48 15.66 5.56
N LEU A 186 -20.92 15.63 4.34
CA LEU A 186 -21.27 16.57 3.27
C LEU A 186 -22.67 16.30 2.70
N LEU A 187 -23.07 15.04 2.51
CA LEU A 187 -24.43 14.67 2.07
C LEU A 187 -25.50 15.17 3.04
N LEU A 188 -25.18 15.16 4.34
CA LEU A 188 -26.08 15.60 5.41
C LEU A 188 -26.02 17.12 5.67
N ASP A 189 -25.21 17.89 4.93
CA ASP A 189 -25.06 19.32 5.14
C ASP A 189 -26.19 20.13 4.46
N PRO A 190 -27.13 20.74 5.21
CA PRO A 190 -28.24 21.48 4.63
C PRO A 190 -27.82 22.79 3.94
N SER A 191 -26.60 23.29 4.22
CA SER A 191 -26.05 24.48 3.56
C SER A 191 -25.55 24.19 2.13
N LEU A 192 -25.28 22.92 1.84
CA LEU A 192 -24.88 22.42 0.52
C LEU A 192 -26.06 21.80 -0.21
N PHE A 193 -26.82 20.93 0.47
CA PHE A 193 -27.93 20.19 -0.12
C PHE A 193 -29.21 20.40 0.68
N ARG A 194 -30.18 21.13 0.11
CA ARG A 194 -31.52 21.28 0.68
C ARG A 194 -32.41 20.14 0.21
N LEU A 195 -32.35 19.01 0.92
CA LEU A 195 -33.13 17.83 0.60
C LEU A 195 -34.46 17.82 1.37
N SER A 196 -35.55 17.48 0.67
CA SER A 196 -36.81 17.12 1.35
C SER A 196 -36.62 15.83 2.16
N SER A 197 -37.47 15.55 3.15
CA SER A 197 -37.39 14.30 3.93
C SER A 197 -37.45 13.05 3.05
N ARG A 198 -38.24 13.09 1.95
CA ARG A 198 -38.30 12.00 0.96
C ARG A 198 -36.99 11.85 0.20
N SER A 199 -36.42 12.96 -0.29
CA SER A 199 -35.14 12.96 -0.99
C SER A 199 -34.00 12.48 -0.10
N LEU A 200 -33.98 12.92 1.17
CA LEU A 200 -33.00 12.47 2.15
C LEU A 200 -33.10 10.96 2.39
N ALA A 201 -34.32 10.42 2.55
CA ALA A 201 -34.52 8.99 2.70
C ALA A 201 -34.03 8.20 1.46
N VAL A 202 -34.27 8.72 0.24
CA VAL A 202 -33.77 8.11 -0.99
C VAL A 202 -32.24 8.15 -1.08
N VAL A 203 -31.62 9.29 -0.76
CA VAL A 203 -30.15 9.42 -0.75
C VAL A 203 -29.53 8.51 0.31
N ALA A 204 -30.11 8.43 1.50
CA ALA A 204 -29.66 7.55 2.57
C ALA A 204 -29.81 6.07 2.17
N ALA A 205 -30.95 5.68 1.60
CA ALA A 205 -31.17 4.32 1.11
C ALA A 205 -30.20 3.96 -0.03
N GLY A 206 -30.01 4.85 -0.99
CA GLY A 206 -29.04 4.67 -2.08
C GLY A 206 -27.61 4.52 -1.54
N THR A 207 -27.20 5.39 -0.62
CA THR A 207 -25.89 5.31 0.03
C THR A 207 -25.72 3.99 0.78
N ALA A 208 -26.74 3.55 1.51
CA ALA A 208 -26.72 2.26 2.21
C ALA A 208 -26.60 1.07 1.24
N VAL A 209 -27.30 1.11 0.09
CA VAL A 209 -27.17 0.09 -0.95
C VAL A 209 -25.75 0.05 -1.52
N PHE A 210 -25.16 1.20 -1.87
CA PHE A 210 -23.78 1.26 -2.36
C PHE A 210 -22.77 0.77 -1.31
N GLN A 211 -23.01 1.02 -0.03
CA GLN A 211 -22.17 0.51 1.07
C GLN A 211 -22.34 -0.99 1.32
N ALA A 212 -23.53 -1.53 1.09
CA ALA A 212 -23.81 -2.96 1.27
C ALA A 212 -23.41 -3.80 0.06
N LEU A 213 -23.34 -3.20 -1.14
CA LEU A 213 -23.02 -3.89 -2.39
C LEU A 213 -21.73 -4.73 -2.33
N PRO A 214 -20.59 -4.23 -1.78
CA PRO A 214 -19.37 -5.04 -1.65
C PRO A 214 -19.59 -6.35 -0.89
N LEU A 215 -20.48 -6.40 0.11
CA LEU A 215 -20.74 -7.63 0.86
C LEU A 215 -21.33 -8.75 -0.02
N ALA A 216 -21.98 -8.40 -1.13
CA ALA A 216 -22.57 -9.36 -2.06
C ALA A 216 -21.64 -9.72 -3.22
N ILE A 217 -20.88 -8.76 -3.76
CA ILE A 217 -20.12 -8.95 -5.01
C ILE A 217 -18.63 -9.16 -4.80
N ASP A 218 -18.10 -8.75 -3.65
CA ASP A 218 -16.66 -8.73 -3.44
C ASP A 218 -16.19 -10.04 -2.81
N THR A 219 -15.43 -10.80 -3.60
CA THR A 219 -14.87 -12.09 -3.21
C THR A 219 -13.90 -12.02 -2.02
N ARG A 220 -13.44 -10.81 -1.62
CA ARG A 220 -12.65 -10.60 -0.39
C ARG A 220 -13.44 -10.95 0.87
N PHE A 221 -14.78 -10.85 0.85
CA PHE A 221 -15.64 -11.25 1.98
C PHE A 221 -15.95 -12.75 2.03
N GLY A 222 -15.50 -13.53 1.05
CA GLY A 222 -15.57 -14.99 1.08
C GLY A 222 -14.56 -15.60 2.05
N TYR A 223 -14.62 -15.23 3.33
CA TYR A 223 -13.73 -15.72 4.39
C TYR A 223 -13.96 -17.22 4.62
N THR A 224 -12.89 -18.01 4.50
CA THR A 224 -12.82 -19.39 4.99
C THR A 224 -11.97 -19.43 6.26
N LEU A 225 -12.36 -20.26 7.24
CA LEU A 225 -11.64 -20.39 8.51
C LEU A 225 -10.26 -21.03 8.34
N ASP A 226 -10.13 -21.98 7.42
CA ASP A 226 -8.84 -22.56 7.03
C ASP A 226 -8.29 -21.84 5.81
N ARG A 227 -7.27 -21.01 6.01
CA ARG A 227 -6.61 -20.26 4.93
C ARG A 227 -5.22 -20.81 4.67
N TYR A 228 -5.09 -21.52 3.55
CA TYR A 228 -3.78 -21.80 2.97
C TYR A 228 -3.05 -20.48 2.65
N ASP A 229 -1.84 -20.31 3.17
CA ASP A 229 -0.96 -19.20 2.84
C ASP A 229 0.38 -19.73 2.32
N ARG A 230 0.58 -19.60 1.02
CA ARG A 230 1.76 -20.10 0.31
C ARG A 230 3.08 -19.56 0.86
N TRP A 231 3.11 -18.33 1.35
CA TRP A 231 4.33 -17.71 1.87
C TRP A 231 4.67 -18.23 3.28
N VAL A 232 3.65 -18.42 4.12
CA VAL A 232 3.83 -19.10 5.42
C VAL A 232 4.24 -20.55 5.21
N THR A 233 3.63 -21.26 4.25
CA THR A 233 3.99 -22.64 3.93
C THR A 233 5.44 -22.75 3.48
N LEU A 234 5.88 -21.92 2.53
CA LEU A 234 7.27 -21.91 2.09
C LEU A 234 8.22 -21.52 3.23
N GLY A 235 7.90 -20.48 3.99
CA GLY A 235 8.72 -20.05 5.12
C GLY A 235 8.90 -21.15 6.16
N ARG A 236 7.83 -21.88 6.53
CA ARG A 236 7.91 -23.02 7.46
C ARG A 236 8.69 -24.20 6.88
N TYR A 237 8.55 -24.47 5.58
CA TYR A 237 9.37 -25.48 4.90
C TYR A 237 10.86 -25.11 4.94
N LEU A 238 11.19 -23.83 4.76
CA LEU A 238 12.55 -23.31 4.84
C LEU A 238 13.09 -23.16 6.27
N ALA A 239 12.24 -23.26 7.30
CA ALA A 239 12.67 -23.26 8.70
C ALA A 239 13.37 -24.57 9.14
N GLN A 240 13.40 -25.58 8.27
CA GLN A 240 14.05 -26.86 8.55
C GLN A 240 15.57 -26.71 8.72
N PRO A 241 16.21 -27.53 9.59
CA PRO A 241 17.65 -27.42 9.88
C PRO A 241 18.57 -27.44 8.65
N ARG A 242 18.20 -28.17 7.58
CA ARG A 242 18.99 -28.25 6.33
C ARG A 242 19.20 -26.90 5.62
N TYR A 243 18.37 -25.90 5.94
CA TYR A 243 18.45 -24.56 5.39
C TYR A 243 19.06 -23.53 6.37
N ALA A 244 19.40 -23.94 7.59
CA ALA A 244 19.93 -23.04 8.61
C ALA A 244 21.18 -22.30 8.11
N GLY A 245 21.21 -20.98 8.36
CA GLY A 245 22.33 -20.11 7.99
C GLY A 245 22.44 -19.75 6.50
N ARG A 246 21.61 -20.35 5.62
CA ARG A 246 21.59 -20.05 4.18
C ARG A 246 21.08 -18.64 3.90
N LEU A 247 21.59 -18.05 2.81
CA LEU A 247 21.11 -16.79 2.27
C LEU A 247 19.98 -17.04 1.26
N LEU A 248 18.82 -16.45 1.50
CA LEU A 248 17.67 -16.47 0.58
C LEU A 248 17.64 -15.19 -0.26
N ALA A 249 17.30 -15.27 -1.54
CA ALA A 249 16.77 -14.14 -2.29
C ALA A 249 15.29 -14.39 -2.57
N ALA A 250 14.44 -13.39 -2.30
CA ALA A 250 13.01 -13.53 -2.51
C ALA A 250 12.36 -12.23 -2.99
N ASP A 251 11.39 -12.34 -3.90
CA ASP A 251 10.48 -11.24 -4.27
C ASP A 251 9.46 -10.98 -3.15
N ALA A 252 8.95 -12.05 -2.52
CA ALA A 252 8.00 -12.00 -1.42
C ALA A 252 8.71 -11.88 -0.04
N ALA A 253 9.53 -10.84 0.12
CA ALA A 253 10.41 -10.61 1.28
C ALA A 253 9.70 -10.21 2.60
N GLY A 254 8.50 -10.72 2.85
CA GLY A 254 7.72 -10.51 4.08
C GLY A 254 7.53 -11.78 4.90
N LYS A 255 6.49 -12.57 4.59
CA LYS A 255 6.14 -13.76 5.37
C LYS A 255 7.15 -14.91 5.25
N VAL A 256 7.75 -15.09 4.07
CA VAL A 256 8.76 -16.14 3.83
C VAL A 256 9.95 -15.97 4.78
N PRO A 257 10.68 -14.82 4.81
CA PRO A 257 11.78 -14.62 5.74
C PRO A 257 11.33 -14.62 7.21
N PHE A 258 10.17 -14.05 7.53
CA PHE A 258 9.66 -14.04 8.89
C PHE A 258 9.45 -15.45 9.46
N CYS A 259 8.86 -16.35 8.66
CA CYS A 259 8.59 -17.72 9.10
C CYS A 259 9.81 -18.65 8.99
N SER A 260 10.75 -18.39 8.07
CA SER A 260 11.96 -19.21 7.91
C SER A 260 13.10 -18.82 8.84
N GLY A 261 13.16 -17.56 9.26
CA GLY A 261 14.29 -17.00 10.01
C GLY A 261 15.56 -16.79 9.17
N LEU A 262 15.49 -16.97 7.84
CA LEU A 262 16.65 -16.86 6.96
C LEU A 262 17.02 -15.40 6.67
N ARG A 263 18.32 -15.14 6.61
CA ARG A 263 18.84 -13.88 6.05
C ARG A 263 18.39 -13.80 4.60
N THR A 264 17.81 -12.67 4.21
CA THR A 264 17.11 -12.55 2.93
C THR A 264 17.49 -11.28 2.18
N VAL A 265 17.84 -11.43 0.91
CA VAL A 265 17.95 -10.36 -0.09
C VAL A 265 16.55 -10.12 -0.65
N ASP A 266 16.05 -8.90 -0.48
CA ASP A 266 14.78 -8.47 -1.07
C ASP A 266 14.99 -8.08 -2.53
N MET A 267 14.40 -8.85 -3.45
CA MET A 267 14.59 -8.67 -4.88
C MET A 267 13.86 -7.45 -5.47
N LEU A 268 12.97 -6.81 -4.69
CA LEU A 268 12.15 -5.67 -5.12
C LEU A 268 12.53 -4.34 -4.44
N GLY A 269 13.54 -4.37 -3.57
CA GLY A 269 14.14 -3.15 -3.00
C GLY A 269 13.36 -2.47 -1.89
N LEU A 270 12.32 -3.09 -1.30
CA LEU A 270 11.67 -2.51 -0.12
C LEU A 270 12.63 -2.46 1.08
N ASN A 271 13.53 -3.44 1.17
CA ASN A 271 14.56 -3.56 2.20
C ASN A 271 16.00 -3.55 1.64
N ASP A 272 16.18 -3.40 0.32
CA ASP A 272 17.49 -3.32 -0.33
C ASP A 272 17.71 -1.93 -0.93
N GLU A 273 18.68 -1.19 -0.39
CA GLU A 273 18.97 0.20 -0.76
C GLU A 273 19.40 0.35 -2.22
N HIS A 274 20.23 -0.57 -2.72
CA HIS A 274 20.73 -0.52 -4.08
C HIS A 274 19.58 -0.64 -5.08
N ILE A 275 18.69 -1.62 -4.88
CA ILE A 275 17.52 -1.81 -5.74
C ILE A 275 16.53 -0.64 -5.59
N ALA A 276 16.31 -0.14 -4.37
CA ALA A 276 15.40 0.97 -4.11
C ALA A 276 15.74 2.24 -4.91
N HIS A 277 17.02 2.49 -5.15
CA HIS A 277 17.52 3.69 -5.81
C HIS A 277 17.82 3.50 -7.31
N ARG A 278 17.55 2.32 -7.86
CA ARG A 278 17.56 2.11 -9.33
C ARG A 278 16.49 2.99 -10.01
N PRO A 279 16.71 3.44 -11.24
CA PRO A 279 15.66 4.09 -12.03
C PRO A 279 14.56 3.09 -12.37
N ALA A 280 13.30 3.52 -12.26
CA ALA A 280 12.15 2.73 -12.73
C ALA A 280 11.79 3.13 -14.16
N GLN A 281 11.67 2.14 -15.06
CA GLN A 281 11.39 2.38 -16.48
C GLN A 281 9.89 2.37 -16.81
N PHE A 282 9.09 1.73 -15.97
CA PHE A 282 7.64 1.60 -16.10
C PHE A 282 6.99 1.74 -14.72
N PHE A 283 5.66 1.77 -14.67
CA PHE A 283 4.91 1.75 -13.43
C PHE A 283 4.17 0.42 -13.22
N GLU A 284 4.57 -0.28 -12.16
CA GLU A 284 3.82 -1.36 -11.52
C GLU A 284 4.05 -1.16 -10.02
N ALA A 285 2.99 -0.88 -9.26
CA ALA A 285 3.12 -0.46 -7.88
C ALA A 285 3.91 -1.51 -7.05
N GLY A 286 5.13 -1.13 -6.64
CA GLY A 286 6.01 -1.99 -5.83
C GLY A 286 6.77 -3.08 -6.60
N HIS A 287 6.69 -3.13 -7.94
CA HIS A 287 7.28 -4.20 -8.76
C HIS A 287 8.04 -3.68 -10.00
N ASN A 288 8.34 -2.39 -10.02
CA ASN A 288 8.97 -1.70 -11.15
C ASN A 288 10.48 -1.46 -11.01
N LYS A 289 11.09 -1.97 -9.93
CA LYS A 289 12.54 -1.95 -9.70
C LYS A 289 12.99 -3.34 -9.30
N TYR A 290 14.02 -3.82 -9.96
CA TYR A 290 14.69 -5.09 -9.68
C TYR A 290 16.07 -5.07 -10.34
N ASP A 291 16.97 -5.91 -9.84
CA ASP A 291 18.32 -6.04 -10.38
C ASP A 291 18.83 -7.48 -10.23
N PRO A 292 18.59 -8.34 -11.23
CA PRO A 292 18.94 -9.75 -11.15
C PRO A 292 20.45 -9.97 -11.10
N ASP A 293 21.25 -9.10 -11.73
CA ASP A 293 22.70 -9.24 -11.75
C ASP A 293 23.29 -8.94 -10.36
N TYR A 294 22.82 -7.86 -9.73
CA TYR A 294 23.17 -7.59 -8.33
C TYR A 294 22.76 -8.74 -7.42
N VAL A 295 21.52 -9.24 -7.52
CA VAL A 295 21.05 -10.38 -6.70
C VAL A 295 21.94 -11.60 -6.87
N LEU A 296 22.33 -11.95 -8.09
CA LEU A 296 23.20 -13.10 -8.35
C LEU A 296 24.63 -12.90 -7.83
N VAL A 297 25.18 -11.68 -7.90
CA VAL A 297 26.51 -11.34 -7.32
C VAL A 297 26.52 -11.50 -5.80
N ARG A 298 25.38 -11.31 -5.13
CA ARG A 298 25.23 -11.58 -3.68
C ARG A 298 25.28 -13.07 -3.34
N GLN A 299 25.30 -13.95 -4.35
CA GLN A 299 25.48 -15.38 -4.20
C GLN A 299 24.51 -16.03 -3.19
N PRO A 300 23.18 -15.81 -3.30
CA PRO A 300 22.23 -16.49 -2.44
C PRO A 300 22.35 -18.02 -2.58
N ASP A 301 22.12 -18.74 -1.49
CA ASP A 301 22.07 -20.20 -1.54
C ASP A 301 20.72 -20.68 -2.07
N LEU A 302 19.69 -19.85 -1.93
CA LEU A 302 18.31 -20.13 -2.32
C LEU A 302 17.72 -18.92 -3.08
N ILE A 303 16.95 -19.17 -4.13
CA ILE A 303 16.13 -18.15 -4.81
C ILE A 303 14.67 -18.61 -4.74
N ALA A 304 13.78 -17.72 -4.30
CA ALA A 304 12.35 -17.94 -4.27
C ALA A 304 11.63 -16.85 -5.05
N ASP A 305 10.97 -17.22 -6.16
CA ASP A 305 10.30 -16.27 -7.05
C ASP A 305 9.18 -16.95 -7.85
N TRP A 306 8.32 -16.15 -8.47
CA TRP A 306 7.34 -16.61 -9.43
C TRP A 306 7.99 -17.26 -10.64
N ILE A 307 7.40 -18.37 -11.10
CA ILE A 307 7.86 -19.11 -12.28
C ILE A 307 6.73 -19.24 -13.31
N ASP A 308 7.08 -19.16 -14.58
CA ASP A 308 6.17 -19.34 -15.70
C ASP A 308 6.33 -20.72 -16.38
N PRO A 309 5.43 -21.11 -17.30
CA PRO A 309 5.51 -22.41 -17.99
C PRO A 309 6.79 -22.64 -18.84
N ARG A 310 7.55 -21.58 -19.16
CA ARG A 310 8.86 -21.68 -19.83
C ARG A 310 10.00 -21.92 -18.83
N LEU A 311 9.66 -22.01 -17.54
CA LEU A 311 10.57 -22.10 -16.41
C LEU A 311 11.40 -20.82 -16.18
N ASP A 312 10.95 -19.70 -16.72
CA ASP A 312 11.56 -18.40 -16.44
C ASP A 312 11.03 -17.87 -15.11
N LEU A 313 11.94 -17.31 -14.29
CA LEU A 313 11.55 -16.55 -13.11
C LEU A 313 11.21 -15.11 -13.49
N ARG A 314 10.49 -14.39 -12.61
CA ARG A 314 10.22 -12.96 -12.82
C ARG A 314 11.50 -12.13 -12.63
N PHE A 315 11.34 -10.82 -12.81
CA PHE A 315 12.34 -9.82 -12.45
C PHE A 315 13.72 -10.01 -13.11
N GLY A 316 13.71 -10.45 -14.37
CA GLY A 316 14.92 -10.55 -15.19
C GLY A 316 15.79 -11.78 -14.90
N LEU A 317 15.20 -12.87 -14.37
CA LEU A 317 15.86 -14.15 -14.13
C LEU A 317 15.31 -15.25 -15.06
N PRO A 318 15.57 -15.21 -16.38
CA PRO A 318 15.21 -16.31 -17.27
C PRO A 318 16.00 -17.58 -16.93
N ARG A 319 15.50 -18.73 -17.38
CA ARG A 319 16.10 -20.05 -17.11
C ARG A 319 17.57 -20.12 -17.42
N GLU A 320 17.94 -19.62 -18.59
CA GLU A 320 19.33 -19.60 -19.05
C GLU A 320 20.24 -18.89 -18.03
N LYS A 321 19.81 -17.74 -17.52
CA LYS A 321 20.59 -16.89 -16.62
C LYS A 321 20.80 -17.53 -15.25
N TYR A 322 19.74 -17.99 -14.59
CA TYR A 322 19.91 -18.61 -13.27
C TYR A 322 20.58 -19.99 -13.37
N SER A 323 20.38 -20.72 -14.47
CA SER A 323 21.03 -22.03 -14.67
C SER A 323 22.53 -21.85 -14.92
N ALA A 324 22.93 -20.85 -15.71
CA ALA A 324 24.34 -20.48 -15.90
C ALA A 324 25.01 -20.03 -14.58
N ALA A 325 24.24 -19.41 -13.69
CA ALA A 325 24.68 -19.08 -12.33
C ALA A 325 24.65 -20.26 -11.35
N GLY A 326 24.37 -21.49 -11.82
CA GLY A 326 24.45 -22.73 -11.05
C GLY A 326 23.21 -23.05 -10.21
N TYR A 327 22.07 -22.38 -10.43
CA TYR A 327 20.83 -22.66 -9.70
C TYR A 327 20.01 -23.75 -10.39
N ARG A 328 19.42 -24.63 -9.58
CA ARG A 328 18.46 -25.64 -10.03
C ARG A 328 17.14 -25.51 -9.28
N LEU A 329 16.06 -25.92 -9.92
CA LEU A 329 14.74 -25.98 -9.31
C LEU A 329 14.67 -27.15 -8.32
N ASP A 330 14.40 -26.84 -7.05
CA ASP A 330 14.28 -27.83 -5.98
C ASP A 330 12.82 -28.10 -5.61
N ALA A 331 11.95 -27.07 -5.67
CA ALA A 331 10.55 -27.24 -5.32
C ALA A 331 9.65 -26.22 -6.02
N LEU A 332 8.37 -26.57 -6.13
CA LEU A 332 7.29 -25.68 -6.57
C LEU A 332 6.21 -25.57 -5.49
N VAL A 333 5.70 -24.36 -5.30
CA VAL A 333 4.67 -24.02 -4.31
C VAL A 333 3.38 -23.64 -5.03
N PHE A 334 2.25 -24.13 -4.51
CA PHE A 334 0.94 -23.86 -5.07
C PHE A 334 0.49 -22.41 -4.82
N THR A 335 -0.06 -21.75 -5.83
CA THR A 335 -0.33 -20.30 -5.76
C THR A 335 -1.81 -19.92 -5.83
N ARG A 336 -2.74 -20.87 -5.86
CA ARG A 336 -4.18 -20.58 -5.78
C ARG A 336 -4.70 -20.67 -4.35
N LYS A 337 -6.03 -20.56 -4.16
CA LYS A 337 -6.67 -20.52 -2.83
C LYS A 337 -6.56 -21.85 -2.07
N HIS A 338 -6.73 -22.98 -2.76
CA HIS A 338 -6.74 -24.31 -2.14
C HIS A 338 -5.81 -25.26 -2.91
N PRO A 339 -4.76 -25.81 -2.27
CA PRO A 339 -3.90 -26.78 -2.91
C PRO A 339 -4.66 -28.09 -3.18
N PRO A 340 -4.44 -28.73 -4.33
CA PRO A 340 -5.05 -30.03 -4.63
C PRO A 340 -4.53 -31.06 -3.63
N ASP A 341 -5.45 -31.85 -3.06
CA ASP A 341 -5.15 -32.95 -2.14
C ASP A 341 -4.26 -32.56 -0.94
N GLY A 342 -4.34 -31.30 -0.50
CA GLY A 342 -3.50 -30.76 0.59
C GLY A 342 -2.01 -30.58 0.24
N ARG A 343 -1.59 -30.87 -0.99
CA ARG A 343 -0.19 -30.77 -1.44
C ARG A 343 0.17 -29.35 -1.84
N ALA A 344 0.52 -28.53 -0.85
CA ALA A 344 0.89 -27.14 -1.05
C ALA A 344 2.28 -26.92 -1.67
N LEU A 345 3.18 -27.90 -1.56
CA LEU A 345 4.55 -27.84 -2.04
C LEU A 345 4.92 -29.21 -2.64
N ILE A 346 5.60 -29.20 -3.78
CA ILE A 346 6.13 -30.39 -4.46
C ILE A 346 7.64 -30.21 -4.59
N GLU A 347 8.42 -31.11 -4.00
CA GLU A 347 9.85 -31.21 -4.29
C GLU A 347 10.05 -31.79 -5.70
N VAL A 348 10.92 -31.16 -6.47
CA VAL A 348 11.22 -31.54 -7.85
C VAL A 348 12.40 -32.51 -7.83
N GLY A 349 12.17 -33.74 -8.29
CA GLY A 349 13.24 -34.73 -8.42
C GLY A 349 14.19 -34.40 -9.58
N GLU A 350 15.45 -34.85 -9.50
CA GLU A 350 16.48 -34.57 -10.52
C GLU A 350 16.11 -35.11 -11.92
N ALA A 351 15.21 -36.10 -12.00
CA ALA A 351 14.74 -36.71 -13.24
C ALA A 351 13.47 -36.07 -13.82
N ALA A 352 12.92 -35.01 -13.19
CA ALA A 352 11.70 -34.38 -13.67
C ALA A 352 11.90 -33.75 -15.06
N SER A 353 11.08 -34.13 -16.02
CA SER A 353 11.12 -33.59 -17.37
C SER A 353 10.55 -32.17 -17.42
N ALA A 354 11.00 -31.36 -18.38
CA ALA A 354 10.47 -30.01 -18.56
C ALA A 354 8.95 -30.00 -18.83
N GLY A 355 8.43 -31.00 -19.53
CA GLY A 355 6.99 -31.14 -19.80
C GLY A 355 6.17 -31.41 -18.54
N GLU A 356 6.68 -32.22 -17.60
CA GLU A 356 6.01 -32.45 -16.32
C GLU A 356 5.96 -31.18 -15.47
N LEU A 357 7.05 -30.43 -15.42
CA LEU A 357 7.12 -29.15 -14.72
C LEU A 357 6.16 -28.12 -15.30
N GLU A 358 6.07 -28.04 -16.63
CA GLU A 358 5.12 -27.17 -17.32
C GLU A 358 3.67 -27.47 -16.89
N VAL A 359 3.30 -28.75 -16.83
CA VAL A 359 1.96 -29.18 -16.41
C VAL A 359 1.68 -28.76 -14.96
N LEU A 360 2.64 -28.93 -14.04
CA LEU A 360 2.48 -28.51 -12.65
C LEU A 360 2.28 -27.00 -12.53
N ILE A 361 3.06 -26.20 -13.26
CA ILE A 361 2.97 -24.74 -13.24
C ILE A 361 1.61 -24.29 -13.78
N ARG A 362 1.14 -24.87 -14.89
CA ARG A 362 -0.21 -24.61 -15.44
C ARG A 362 -1.33 -24.99 -14.46
N ARG A 363 -1.14 -26.06 -13.69
CA ARG A 363 -2.08 -26.49 -12.63
C ARG A 363 -2.12 -25.55 -11.42
N GLY A 364 -1.10 -24.71 -11.23
CA GLY A 364 -1.08 -23.66 -10.20
C GLY A 364 0.15 -23.66 -9.30
N TYR A 365 1.14 -24.53 -9.53
CA TYR A 365 2.41 -24.51 -8.81
C TYR A 365 3.36 -23.46 -9.41
N ARG A 366 3.02 -22.18 -9.23
CA ARG A 366 3.66 -21.05 -9.95
C ARG A 366 4.68 -20.27 -9.14
N TYR A 367 5.18 -20.82 -8.05
CA TYR A 367 6.23 -20.19 -7.27
C TYR A 367 7.32 -21.20 -6.99
N ALA A 368 8.54 -20.87 -7.39
CA ALA A 368 9.67 -21.77 -7.40
C ALA A 368 10.58 -21.52 -6.21
N LEU A 369 11.20 -22.59 -5.72
CA LEU A 369 12.36 -22.55 -4.86
C LEU A 369 13.52 -23.21 -5.61
N LEU A 370 14.61 -22.46 -5.77
CA LEU A 370 15.83 -22.92 -6.38
C LEU A 370 16.93 -22.98 -5.33
N SER A 371 17.87 -23.91 -5.47
CA SER A 371 19.14 -23.88 -4.75
C SER A 371 20.33 -23.77 -5.69
N ARG A 372 21.37 -23.10 -5.19
CA ARG A 372 22.67 -23.05 -5.85
C ARG A 372 23.38 -24.39 -5.70
N ARG A 373 23.90 -24.95 -6.79
CA ARG A 373 24.87 -26.05 -6.75
C ARG A 373 26.14 -25.51 -6.10
N VAL A 374 26.37 -25.87 -4.86
CA VAL A 374 27.68 -25.68 -4.23
C VAL A 374 28.58 -26.74 -4.85
N ASP A 375 29.58 -26.33 -5.63
CA ASP A 375 30.64 -27.23 -6.07
C ASP A 375 31.24 -27.88 -4.81
N GLY A 376 31.03 -29.20 -4.71
CA GLY A 376 31.44 -30.12 -3.64
C GLY A 376 32.01 -29.52 -2.34
N THR A 377 31.16 -29.32 -1.33
CA THR A 377 31.42 -29.57 0.11
C THR A 377 30.44 -28.78 0.99
N ARG A 378 29.28 -29.38 1.25
CA ARG A 378 28.51 -29.27 2.51
C ARG A 378 27.51 -30.42 2.54
N ALA A 379 28.06 -31.62 2.68
CA ALA A 379 27.33 -32.74 3.27
C ALA A 379 27.07 -32.40 4.77
N PRO A 380 25.99 -32.95 5.37
CA PRO A 380 25.41 -32.50 6.64
C PRO A 380 26.39 -32.36 7.81
#